data_AF-A0AAV8HU24-F1
#
_entry.id   AF-A0AAV8HU24-F1
#
_cell.length_a   1.000
_cell.length_b   1.000
_cell.length_c   1.000
_cell.angle_alpha   90.00
_cell.angle_beta   90.00
_cell.angle_gamma   90.00
#
_symmetry.space_group_name_H-M   'P 1'
#
loop_
_entity.id
_entity.type
_entity.pdbx_description
1 polymer ?
#
loop_
_entity_poly.entity_id
_entity_poly.type
_entity_poly.pdbx_seq_one_letter_code
_entity_poly.pdbx_strand_id
1 'polypeptide(L)'
;MGKDILSCDAYFDTIQHKKKVPKCLQLSLTAAFRGLEVEQYPGVPGGEVIEIPGDMPIIEAVRILSEKNIMSVPVLNPDRNVKKICWRSRYLGILDYSAIVGWILDNADMAAVELSPDISSEKCISMAIGAVAAAGDDIVVNDVGSIAAGTLDDEFVTGLLDREALKSIMVKSVMRIPRWVPFLPIEPDSSMLTVLLLLSKYRLRNVPVVESNGSHIQNFITQTAIVRGLLDCKGRDWFDYMYNLSAW
;
A
#
# COMPACT_ATOMS: atom_id res chain seq x y z
N MET A 1 2.54 27.67 -41.61
CA MET A 1 3.35 27.42 -40.40
C MET A 1 2.54 26.48 -39.50
N GLY A 2 2.57 25.19 -39.79
CA GLY A 2 1.81 24.18 -39.04
C GLY A 2 2.63 23.71 -37.84
N LYS A 3 2.05 23.78 -36.64
CA LYS A 3 2.63 23.15 -35.45
C LYS A 3 2.47 21.65 -35.61
N ASP A 4 3.59 20.94 -35.76
CA ASP A 4 3.62 19.49 -35.69
C ASP A 4 3.08 19.04 -34.33
N ILE A 5 1.93 18.37 -34.37
CA ILE A 5 1.39 17.63 -33.23
C ILE A 5 2.33 16.45 -33.04
N LEU A 6 3.23 16.53 -32.06
CA LEU A 6 4.02 15.39 -31.60
C LEU A 6 3.07 14.22 -31.36
N SER A 7 3.19 13.17 -32.18
CA SER A 7 2.41 11.95 -32.00
C SER A 7 2.62 11.44 -30.58
N CYS A 8 1.52 11.17 -29.85
CA CYS A 8 1.57 10.58 -28.51
C CYS A 8 2.46 9.33 -28.49
N ASP A 9 2.51 8.57 -29.58
CA ASP A 9 3.36 7.39 -29.72
C ASP A 9 4.85 7.73 -29.63
N ALA A 10 5.29 8.80 -30.32
CA ALA A 10 6.68 9.26 -30.25
C ALA A 10 7.03 9.76 -28.84
N TYR A 11 6.08 10.38 -28.13
CA TYR A 11 6.25 10.76 -26.73
C TYR A 11 6.41 9.52 -25.84
N PHE A 12 5.50 8.54 -25.94
CA PHE A 12 5.57 7.31 -25.16
C PHE A 12 6.84 6.50 -25.47
N ASP A 13 7.25 6.39 -26.73
CA ASP A 13 8.49 5.71 -27.13
C ASP A 13 9.73 6.39 -26.56
N THR A 14 9.74 7.73 -26.53
CA THR A 14 10.82 8.50 -25.90
C THR A 14 10.85 8.30 -24.39
N ILE A 15 9.69 8.26 -23.73
CA ILE A 15 9.59 7.97 -22.30
C ILE A 15 10.01 6.52 -21.99
N GLN A 16 9.61 5.55 -22.80
CA GLN A 16 9.96 4.14 -22.64
C GLN A 16 11.45 3.87 -22.90
N HIS A 17 12.08 4.58 -23.85
CA HIS A 17 13.52 4.53 -24.04
C HIS A 17 14.28 5.15 -22.87
N LYS A 18 13.82 6.28 -22.32
CA LYS A 18 14.39 6.88 -21.11
C LYS A 18 14.21 6.02 -19.85
N LYS A 19 13.18 5.17 -19.81
CA LYS A 19 12.94 4.21 -18.71
C LYS A 19 13.89 3.01 -18.73
N LYS A 20 14.63 2.77 -19.82
CA LYS A 20 15.60 1.67 -19.90
C LYS A 20 16.92 2.09 -19.25
N VAL A 21 17.05 1.79 -17.97
CA VAL A 21 18.31 1.89 -17.22
C VAL A 21 19.41 1.11 -17.98
N PRO A 22 20.61 1.65 -18.22
CA PRO A 22 21.69 0.93 -18.87
C PRO A 22 22.00 -0.41 -18.20
N LYS A 23 22.31 -1.46 -18.97
CA LYS A 23 22.53 -2.82 -18.44
C LYS A 23 23.64 -2.87 -17.37
N CYS A 24 24.72 -2.10 -17.54
CA CYS A 24 25.79 -2.00 -16.55
C CYS A 24 25.25 -1.46 -15.21
N LEU A 25 24.45 -0.39 -15.27
CA LEU A 25 23.83 0.22 -14.09
C LEU A 25 22.81 -0.71 -13.43
N GLN A 26 22.03 -1.47 -14.20
CA GLN A 26 21.12 -2.50 -13.66
C GLN A 26 21.89 -3.57 -12.88
N LEU A 27 23.02 -4.06 -13.40
CA LEU A 27 23.84 -5.07 -12.73
C LEU A 27 24.44 -4.54 -11.43
N SER A 28 24.94 -3.30 -11.44
CA SER A 28 25.47 -2.64 -10.25
C SER A 28 24.39 -2.41 -9.18
N LEU A 29 23.21 -1.91 -9.56
CA LEU A 29 22.06 -1.76 -8.64
C LEU A 29 21.66 -3.11 -8.05
N THR A 30 21.55 -4.13 -8.89
CA THR A 30 21.17 -5.49 -8.45
C THR A 30 22.20 -6.06 -7.47
N ALA A 31 23.49 -5.88 -7.73
CA ALA A 31 24.55 -6.33 -6.84
C ALA A 31 24.53 -5.57 -5.49
N ALA A 32 24.34 -4.26 -5.52
CA ALA A 32 24.24 -3.43 -4.32
C ALA A 32 23.05 -3.85 -3.44
N PHE A 33 21.84 -3.92 -4.00
CA PHE A 33 20.65 -4.32 -3.24
C PHE A 33 20.65 -5.78 -2.79
N ARG A 34 21.44 -6.64 -3.42
CA ARG A 34 21.63 -8.02 -2.97
C ARG A 34 22.46 -8.08 -1.68
N GLY A 35 23.44 -7.18 -1.52
CA GLY A 35 24.28 -7.11 -0.33
C GLY A 35 23.72 -6.26 0.82
N LEU A 36 22.62 -5.53 0.58
CA LEU A 36 21.92 -4.77 1.61
C LEU A 36 20.83 -5.63 2.26
N GLU A 37 20.91 -5.80 3.57
CA GLU A 37 19.91 -6.51 4.37
C GLU A 37 18.77 -5.57 4.77
N VAL A 38 17.60 -6.16 5.03
CA VAL A 38 16.39 -5.44 5.43
C VAL A 38 16.55 -4.80 6.82
N GLU A 39 17.29 -5.43 7.72
CA GLU A 39 17.57 -4.90 9.05
C GLU A 39 18.33 -3.56 9.03
N GLN A 40 19.11 -3.31 7.97
CA GLN A 40 19.87 -2.05 7.82
C GLN A 40 18.98 -0.86 7.40
N TYR A 41 17.71 -1.11 7.05
CA TYR A 41 16.74 -0.07 6.74
C TYR A 41 16.03 0.44 8.01
N PRO A 42 15.68 1.74 8.06
CA PRO A 42 14.99 2.29 9.20
C PRO A 42 13.65 1.60 9.48
N GLY A 43 13.33 1.48 10.77
CA GLY A 43 12.04 1.00 11.26
C GLY A 43 10.86 1.88 10.85
N VAL A 44 9.65 1.41 11.14
CA VAL A 44 8.43 2.20 10.96
C VAL A 44 8.50 3.52 11.74
N PRO A 45 7.93 4.62 11.21
CA PRO A 45 7.79 5.86 11.96
C PRO A 45 7.01 5.60 13.25
N GLY A 46 7.66 5.74 14.41
CA GLY A 46 7.08 5.43 15.73
C GLY A 46 7.71 4.24 16.46
N GLY A 47 8.60 3.49 15.82
CA GLY A 47 9.44 2.47 16.46
C GLY A 47 8.77 1.12 16.74
N GLU A 48 7.45 1.02 16.63
CA GLU A 48 6.71 -0.23 16.80
C GLU A 48 5.56 -0.33 15.79
N VAL A 49 5.27 -1.56 15.37
CA VAL A 49 4.14 -1.87 14.50
C VAL A 49 2.86 -1.97 15.35
N ILE A 50 1.89 -1.13 15.04
CA ILE A 50 0.57 -1.17 15.67
C ILE A 50 -0.19 -2.39 15.14
N GLU A 51 -0.68 -3.25 16.03
CA GLU A 51 -1.53 -4.41 15.68
C GLU A 51 -2.98 -4.15 16.09
N ILE A 52 -3.94 -4.64 15.31
CA ILE A 52 -5.37 -4.56 15.68
C ILE A 52 -6.02 -5.95 15.79
N PRO A 53 -6.98 -6.15 16.71
CA PRO A 53 -7.77 -7.38 16.80
C PRO A 53 -8.70 -7.56 15.59
N GLY A 54 -8.84 -8.78 15.07
CA GLY A 54 -9.79 -9.06 13.99
C GLY A 54 -11.27 -8.94 14.38
N ASP A 55 -11.59 -9.01 15.66
CA ASP A 55 -12.92 -8.74 16.22
C ASP A 55 -13.15 -7.27 16.59
N MET A 56 -12.25 -6.36 16.17
CA MET A 56 -12.47 -4.92 16.26
C MET A 56 -13.47 -4.45 15.18
N PRO A 57 -14.34 -3.46 15.49
CA PRO A 57 -15.16 -2.79 14.47
C PRO A 57 -14.30 -2.05 13.44
N ILE A 58 -14.69 -2.09 12.16
CA ILE A 58 -13.91 -1.46 11.06
C ILE A 58 -13.76 0.05 11.25
N ILE A 59 -14.77 0.68 11.84
CA ILE A 59 -14.79 2.09 12.25
C ILE A 59 -13.61 2.46 13.14
N GLU A 60 -13.31 1.64 14.15
CA GLU A 60 -12.18 1.86 15.06
C GLU A 60 -10.85 1.61 14.34
N ALA A 61 -10.80 0.65 13.41
CA ALA A 61 -9.63 0.43 12.59
C ALA A 61 -9.31 1.64 11.70
N VAL A 62 -10.31 2.24 11.03
CA VAL A 62 -10.14 3.47 10.23
C VAL A 62 -9.65 4.62 11.10
N ARG A 63 -10.23 4.79 12.30
CA ARG A 63 -9.79 5.80 13.26
C ARG A 63 -8.32 5.62 13.62
N ILE A 64 -7.89 4.40 13.95
CA ILE A 64 -6.48 4.10 14.25
C ILE A 64 -5.56 4.42 13.06
N LEU A 65 -5.94 4.02 11.85
CA LEU A 65 -5.16 4.30 10.63
C LEU A 65 -4.98 5.81 10.42
N SER A 66 -6.04 6.59 10.60
CA SER A 66 -6.04 8.04 10.44
C SER A 66 -5.24 8.75 11.55
N GLU A 67 -5.57 8.50 12.82
CA GLU A 67 -4.93 9.16 13.97
C GLU A 67 -3.43 8.87 14.07
N LYS A 68 -3.03 7.65 13.70
CA LYS A 68 -1.62 7.23 13.69
C LYS A 68 -0.92 7.57 12.38
N ASN A 69 -1.63 8.12 11.40
CA ASN A 69 -1.14 8.45 10.07
C ASN A 69 -0.42 7.25 9.41
N ILE A 70 -1.03 6.07 9.51
CA ILE A 70 -0.53 4.83 8.92
C ILE A 70 -1.47 4.34 7.82
N MET A 71 -0.88 3.75 6.77
CA MET A 71 -1.65 3.32 5.60
C MET A 71 -2.16 1.88 5.70
N SER A 72 -1.57 1.07 6.59
CA SER A 72 -1.88 -0.34 6.73
C SER A 72 -1.54 -0.85 8.12
N VAL A 73 -2.21 -1.91 8.54
CA VAL A 73 -2.10 -2.47 9.89
C VAL A 73 -2.26 -4.00 9.87
N PRO A 74 -1.42 -4.77 10.59
CA PRO A 74 -1.63 -6.19 10.82
C PRO A 74 -2.91 -6.47 11.61
N VAL A 75 -3.66 -7.47 11.16
CA VAL A 75 -4.88 -7.93 11.83
C VAL A 75 -4.60 -9.24 12.55
N LEU A 76 -4.79 -9.26 13.87
CA LEU A 76 -4.64 -10.44 14.70
C LEU A 76 -5.79 -11.42 14.51
N ASN A 77 -5.46 -12.70 14.53
CA ASN A 77 -6.44 -13.77 14.57
C ASN A 77 -7.20 -13.72 15.92
N PRO A 78 -8.55 -13.54 15.89
CA PRO A 78 -9.36 -13.49 17.10
C PRO A 78 -9.61 -14.88 17.70
N ASP A 79 -9.33 -15.97 16.97
CA ASP A 79 -9.53 -17.32 17.48
C ASP A 79 -8.55 -17.62 18.63
N ARG A 80 -9.10 -17.80 19.83
CA ARG A 80 -8.35 -18.11 21.05
C ARG A 80 -7.81 -19.54 21.06
N ASN A 81 -8.36 -20.44 20.24
CA ASN A 81 -7.93 -21.83 20.18
C ASN A 81 -6.67 -22.01 19.31
N VAL A 82 -6.35 -21.03 18.46
CA VAL A 82 -5.17 -21.07 17.60
C VAL A 82 -3.94 -20.67 18.42
N LYS A 83 -3.00 -21.60 18.56
CA LYS A 83 -1.70 -21.31 19.17
C LYS A 83 -0.90 -20.38 18.24
N LYS A 84 -0.63 -19.16 18.71
CA LYS A 84 0.09 -18.10 17.98
C LYS A 84 1.61 -18.34 17.97
N ILE A 85 2.03 -19.51 17.51
CA ILE A 85 3.43 -19.98 17.56
C ILE A 85 4.27 -19.30 16.48
N CYS A 86 3.68 -19.10 15.30
CA CYS A 86 4.31 -18.41 14.18
C CYS A 86 3.36 -17.37 13.59
N TRP A 87 3.93 -16.42 12.84
CA TRP A 87 3.18 -15.32 12.24
C TRP A 87 1.95 -15.78 11.43
N ARG A 88 2.05 -16.93 10.73
CA ARG A 88 0.95 -17.50 9.91
C ARG A 88 -0.31 -17.78 10.72
N SER A 89 -0.13 -18.22 11.96
CA SER A 89 -1.22 -18.53 12.89
C SER A 89 -1.69 -17.29 13.66
N ARG A 90 -0.81 -16.30 13.80
CA ARG A 90 -1.04 -15.08 14.59
C ARG A 90 -1.90 -14.06 13.86
N TYR A 91 -1.69 -13.87 12.55
CA TYR A 91 -2.37 -12.83 11.78
C TYR A 91 -3.36 -13.41 10.76
N LEU A 92 -4.49 -12.72 10.58
CA LEU A 92 -5.40 -12.95 9.45
C LEU A 92 -4.86 -12.37 8.15
N GLY A 93 -4.12 -11.25 8.24
CA GLY A 93 -3.59 -10.52 7.10
C GLY A 93 -3.22 -9.09 7.47
N ILE A 94 -3.08 -8.24 6.44
CA ILE A 94 -2.85 -6.81 6.57
C ILE A 94 -4.11 -6.10 6.07
N LEU A 95 -4.65 -5.20 6.89
CA LEU A 95 -5.73 -4.31 6.51
C LEU A 95 -5.14 -2.98 6.04
N ASP A 96 -5.58 -2.48 4.89
CA ASP A 96 -5.23 -1.16 4.39
C ASP A 96 -6.48 -0.43 3.86
N TYR A 97 -6.35 0.85 3.50
CA TYR A 97 -7.49 1.60 2.96
C TYR A 97 -8.05 0.99 1.66
N SER A 98 -7.22 0.37 0.83
CA SER A 98 -7.71 -0.31 -0.38
C SER A 98 -8.60 -1.50 -0.03
N ALA A 99 -8.36 -2.14 1.12
CA ALA A 99 -9.17 -3.24 1.62
C ALA A 99 -10.56 -2.82 1.99
N ILE A 100 -10.61 -1.71 2.70
CA ILE A 100 -11.84 -1.14 3.22
C ILE A 100 -12.67 -0.66 2.03
N VAL A 101 -12.06 0.08 1.10
CA VAL A 101 -12.72 0.55 -0.12
C VAL A 101 -13.20 -0.61 -0.97
N GLY A 102 -12.36 -1.60 -1.23
CA GLY A 102 -12.73 -2.80 -2.00
C GLY A 102 -13.93 -3.50 -1.36
N TRP A 103 -13.86 -3.77 -0.07
CA TRP A 103 -14.97 -4.36 0.67
C TRP A 103 -16.26 -3.53 0.58
N ILE A 104 -16.19 -2.20 0.70
CA ILE A 104 -17.36 -1.33 0.54
C ILE A 104 -17.96 -1.45 -0.85
N LEU A 105 -17.13 -1.42 -1.90
CA LEU A 105 -17.58 -1.54 -3.29
C LEU A 105 -18.25 -2.89 -3.55
N ASP A 106 -17.70 -3.97 -2.99
CA ASP A 106 -18.24 -5.32 -3.15
C ASP A 106 -19.54 -5.56 -2.40
N ASN A 107 -19.76 -4.82 -1.31
CA ASN A 107 -20.96 -4.89 -0.49
C ASN A 107 -21.91 -3.73 -0.77
N ALA A 108 -21.73 -2.99 -1.87
CA ALA A 108 -22.56 -1.84 -2.21
C ALA A 108 -24.05 -2.21 -2.39
N ASP A 109 -24.35 -3.41 -2.90
CA ASP A 109 -25.74 -3.89 -3.04
C ASP A 109 -26.38 -4.26 -1.69
N MET A 110 -25.58 -4.75 -0.73
CA MET A 110 -26.01 -4.99 0.65
C MET A 110 -26.10 -3.68 1.44
N ALA A 111 -25.25 -2.71 1.14
CA ALA A 111 -25.27 -1.38 1.73
C ALA A 111 -26.44 -0.53 1.19
N ALA A 112 -26.87 -0.71 -0.06
CA ALA A 112 -27.99 0.01 -0.65
C ALA A 112 -29.35 -0.30 0.03
N VAL A 113 -29.48 -1.42 0.75
CA VAL A 113 -30.71 -1.79 1.47
C VAL A 113 -30.84 -1.13 2.85
N GLU A 114 -29.73 -0.63 3.41
CA GLU A 114 -29.70 0.02 4.75
C GLU A 114 -29.06 1.43 4.76
N LEU A 115 -28.50 1.90 3.64
CA LEU A 115 -28.10 3.30 3.46
C LEU A 115 -29.34 4.13 3.13
N SER A 116 -29.65 5.12 3.96
CA SER A 116 -30.77 6.03 3.76
C SER A 116 -30.81 6.65 2.35
N PRO A 117 -31.99 7.00 1.82
CA PRO A 117 -32.18 7.49 0.45
C PRO A 117 -31.54 8.85 0.14
N ASP A 118 -30.89 9.50 1.11
CA ASP A 118 -30.43 10.88 0.97
C ASP A 118 -29.09 11.03 0.24
N ILE A 119 -28.35 9.93 0.03
CA ILE A 119 -27.12 9.91 -0.78
C ILE A 119 -27.17 8.71 -1.73
N SER A 120 -27.40 8.97 -3.02
CA SER A 120 -27.40 7.93 -4.04
C SER A 120 -26.08 7.15 -4.02
N SER A 121 -26.15 5.84 -4.28
CA SER A 121 -25.00 4.93 -4.39
C SER A 121 -23.88 5.51 -5.26
N GLU A 122 -24.25 6.29 -6.28
CA GLU A 122 -23.36 7.01 -7.18
C GLU A 122 -22.41 7.98 -6.44
N LYS A 123 -22.87 8.69 -5.40
CA LYS A 123 -22.05 9.70 -4.69
C LYS A 123 -21.03 9.06 -3.73
N CYS A 124 -21.37 7.92 -3.12
CA CYS A 124 -20.43 7.14 -2.30
C CYS A 124 -19.37 6.45 -3.17
N ILE A 125 -19.80 5.88 -4.30
CA ILE A 125 -18.89 5.29 -5.29
C ILE A 125 -17.97 6.38 -5.87
N SER A 126 -18.48 7.57 -6.19
CA SER A 126 -17.66 8.67 -6.71
C SER A 126 -16.64 9.17 -5.69
N MET A 127 -17.00 9.23 -4.40
CA MET A 127 -16.05 9.59 -3.33
C MET A 127 -14.97 8.52 -3.13
N ALA A 128 -15.35 7.25 -3.09
CA ALA A 128 -14.40 6.14 -2.96
C ALA A 128 -13.44 6.05 -4.16
N ILE A 129 -13.95 6.26 -5.37
CA ILE A 129 -13.14 6.32 -6.59
C ILE A 129 -12.19 7.54 -6.56
N GLY A 130 -12.67 8.70 -6.12
CA GLY A 130 -11.85 9.91 -5.99
C GLY A 130 -10.68 9.74 -5.03
N ALA A 131 -10.91 9.10 -3.88
CA ALA A 131 -9.88 8.79 -2.90
C ALA A 131 -8.81 7.81 -3.44
N VAL A 132 -9.23 6.84 -4.26
CA VAL A 132 -8.30 5.88 -4.90
C VAL A 132 -7.47 6.55 -5.99
N ALA A 133 -8.07 7.45 -6.79
CA ALA A 133 -7.35 8.20 -7.82
C ALA A 133 -6.27 9.12 -7.23
N ALA A 134 -6.51 9.73 -6.07
CA ALA A 134 -5.51 10.53 -5.36
C ALA A 134 -4.34 9.70 -4.80
N ALA A 135 -4.51 8.38 -4.64
CA ALA A 135 -3.50 7.48 -4.08
C ALA A 135 -2.62 6.75 -5.14
N GLY A 136 -2.85 7.03 -6.44
CA GLY A 136 -1.98 6.62 -7.55
C GLY A 136 -2.26 5.23 -8.14
N ASP A 137 -3.03 5.20 -9.23
CA ASP A 137 -2.77 4.56 -10.54
C ASP A 137 -3.99 4.84 -11.46
N ASP A 138 -3.79 4.88 -12.78
CA ASP A 138 -4.76 5.28 -13.81
C ASP A 138 -6.11 4.53 -13.74
N ILE A 139 -7.15 5.17 -13.17
CA ILE A 139 -8.55 4.80 -13.41
C ILE A 139 -9.12 5.78 -14.44
N VAL A 140 -9.29 5.32 -15.68
CA VAL A 140 -10.00 6.08 -16.72
C VAL A 140 -11.50 5.91 -16.48
N VAL A 141 -12.12 6.87 -15.78
CA VAL A 141 -13.57 6.93 -15.58
C VAL A 141 -14.15 7.85 -16.66
N ASN A 142 -14.78 7.28 -17.68
CA ASN A 142 -15.27 8.05 -18.83
C ASN A 142 -16.64 8.72 -18.65
N ASP A 143 -17.32 8.59 -17.51
CA ASP A 143 -18.57 9.33 -17.28
C ASP A 143 -18.96 9.42 -15.79
N VAL A 144 -18.19 10.18 -15.01
CA VAL A 144 -18.62 10.68 -13.69
C VAL A 144 -18.20 12.13 -13.61
N GLY A 145 -19.17 13.03 -13.44
CA GLY A 145 -18.96 14.47 -13.41
C GLY A 145 -17.84 14.89 -12.46
N SER A 146 -16.93 15.74 -12.97
CA SER A 146 -15.84 16.44 -12.28
C SER A 146 -15.46 15.88 -10.90
N ILE A 147 -14.80 14.72 -10.87
CA ILE A 147 -14.14 14.22 -9.67
C ILE A 147 -12.92 15.11 -9.43
N ALA A 148 -13.03 16.06 -8.50
CA ALA A 148 -11.85 16.70 -7.95
C ALA A 148 -10.99 15.60 -7.30
N ALA A 149 -9.70 15.55 -7.63
CA ALA A 149 -8.74 14.68 -6.96
C ALA A 149 -8.69 15.05 -5.47
N GLY A 150 -9.52 14.40 -4.67
CA GLY A 150 -9.67 14.67 -3.24
C GLY A 150 -8.60 13.94 -2.46
N THR A 151 -7.80 14.69 -1.70
CA THR A 151 -7.16 14.19 -0.49
C THR A 151 -8.18 13.41 0.35
N LEU A 152 -7.75 12.34 1.02
CA LEU A 152 -8.50 11.74 2.13
C LEU A 152 -8.66 12.81 3.22
N ASP A 153 -9.67 13.65 3.10
CA ASP A 153 -9.94 14.72 4.04
C ASP A 153 -10.73 14.17 5.23
N ASP A 154 -10.70 14.91 6.33
CA ASP A 154 -11.41 14.56 7.55
C ASP A 154 -12.92 14.40 7.29
N GLU A 155 -13.45 15.02 6.22
CA GLU A 155 -14.84 14.91 5.78
C GLU A 155 -15.17 13.54 5.18
N PHE A 156 -14.30 12.97 4.33
CA PHE A 156 -14.46 11.59 3.86
C PHE A 156 -14.40 10.59 5.01
N VAL A 157 -13.43 10.76 5.92
CA VAL A 157 -13.29 9.87 7.08
C VAL A 157 -14.53 10.00 7.97
N THR A 158 -14.94 11.20 8.37
CA THR A 158 -16.15 11.41 9.19
C THR A 158 -17.42 10.93 8.50
N GLY A 159 -17.58 11.17 7.20
CA GLY A 159 -18.71 10.68 6.41
C GLY A 159 -18.77 9.16 6.31
N LEU A 160 -17.61 8.49 6.27
CA LEU A 160 -17.51 7.04 6.40
C LEU A 160 -17.83 6.60 7.83
N LEU A 161 -17.33 7.34 8.84
CA LEU A 161 -17.46 6.99 10.25
C LEU A 161 -18.91 7.12 10.78
N ASP A 162 -19.73 8.02 10.22
CA ASP A 162 -21.11 8.25 10.65
C ASP A 162 -22.10 7.17 10.18
N ARG A 163 -21.68 6.24 9.32
CA ARG A 163 -22.57 5.19 8.78
C ARG A 163 -22.86 4.10 9.81
N GLU A 164 -24.14 3.89 10.12
CA GLU A 164 -24.58 2.80 11.02
C GLU A 164 -24.16 1.42 10.52
N ALA A 165 -24.21 1.19 9.21
CA ALA A 165 -23.79 -0.07 8.60
C ALA A 165 -22.36 -0.46 9.00
N LEU A 166 -21.42 0.50 9.00
CA LEU A 166 -20.00 0.28 9.30
C LEU A 166 -19.72 0.06 10.79
N LYS A 167 -20.62 0.46 11.69
CA LYS A 167 -20.45 0.25 13.13
C LYS A 167 -20.54 -1.23 13.52
N SER A 168 -21.30 -2.02 12.77
CA SER A 168 -21.52 -3.45 13.04
C SER A 168 -20.49 -4.37 12.36
N ILE A 169 -19.73 -3.84 11.40
CA ILE A 169 -18.81 -4.63 10.58
C ILE A 169 -17.49 -4.81 11.31
N MET A 170 -17.10 -6.07 11.46
CA MET A 170 -15.85 -6.45 12.09
C MET A 170 -14.73 -6.56 11.05
N VAL A 171 -13.51 -6.23 11.45
CA VAL A 171 -12.31 -6.31 10.59
C VAL A 171 -12.13 -7.71 9.99
N LYS A 172 -12.38 -8.77 10.75
CA LYS A 172 -12.31 -10.17 10.27
C LYS A 172 -13.25 -10.46 9.10
N SER A 173 -14.37 -9.73 8.98
CA SER A 173 -15.30 -9.87 7.86
C SER A 173 -14.72 -9.30 6.57
N VAL A 174 -13.99 -8.17 6.68
CA VAL A 174 -13.24 -7.56 5.57
C VAL A 174 -12.12 -8.49 5.09
N MET A 175 -11.42 -9.14 6.02
CA MET A 175 -10.30 -10.03 5.74
C MET A 175 -10.70 -11.39 5.13
N ARG A 176 -11.98 -11.78 5.16
CA ARG A 176 -12.45 -13.06 4.60
C ARG A 176 -12.58 -13.06 3.08
N ILE A 177 -12.55 -11.89 2.43
CA ILE A 177 -12.68 -11.80 0.97
C ILE A 177 -11.39 -12.33 0.33
N PRO A 178 -11.44 -13.29 -0.61
CA PRO A 178 -10.26 -13.95 -1.17
C PRO A 178 -9.43 -13.10 -2.16
N ARG A 179 -9.60 -11.77 -2.18
CA ARG A 179 -8.97 -10.86 -3.16
C ARG A 179 -7.54 -10.41 -2.80
N TRP A 180 -6.97 -10.89 -1.70
CA TRP A 180 -5.71 -10.37 -1.19
C TRP A 180 -4.51 -11.07 -1.79
N VAL A 181 -3.53 -10.27 -2.22
CA VAL A 181 -2.18 -10.73 -2.49
C VAL A 181 -1.72 -11.55 -1.29
N PRO A 182 -1.17 -12.76 -1.47
CA PRO A 182 -0.72 -13.57 -0.35
C PRO A 182 0.16 -12.74 0.56
N PHE A 183 -0.09 -12.82 1.86
CA PHE A 183 0.78 -12.21 2.86
C PHE A 183 2.18 -12.82 2.68
N LEU A 184 3.11 -12.02 2.14
CA LEU A 184 4.47 -12.41 1.79
C LEU A 184 5.44 -11.66 2.71
N PRO A 185 5.66 -12.16 3.93
CA PRO A 185 6.61 -11.56 4.84
C PRO A 185 8.02 -11.94 4.45
N ILE A 186 8.94 -11.13 4.92
CA ILE A 186 10.38 -11.35 4.83
C ILE A 186 10.99 -11.32 6.23
N GLU A 187 12.20 -11.84 6.33
CA GLU A 187 12.99 -11.80 7.57
C GLU A 187 14.00 -10.64 7.52
N PRO A 188 14.59 -10.22 8.65
CA PRO A 188 15.50 -9.07 8.71
C PRO A 188 16.80 -9.30 7.92
N ASP A 189 17.23 -10.56 7.78
CA ASP A 189 18.39 -11.01 7.01
C ASP A 189 18.10 -11.13 5.50
N SER A 190 16.85 -10.91 5.08
CA SER A 190 16.48 -10.92 3.67
C SER A 190 17.12 -9.74 2.94
N SER A 191 17.47 -9.94 1.67
CA SER A 191 18.05 -8.86 0.86
C SER A 191 17.01 -7.81 0.45
N MET A 192 17.43 -6.55 0.38
CA MET A 192 16.62 -5.45 -0.16
C MET A 192 16.22 -5.66 -1.62
N LEU A 193 17.02 -6.41 -2.38
CA LEU A 193 16.64 -6.86 -3.73
C LEU A 193 15.35 -7.70 -3.70
N THR A 194 15.18 -8.55 -2.69
CA THR A 194 13.97 -9.36 -2.53
C THR A 194 12.77 -8.45 -2.26
N VAL A 195 12.91 -7.46 -1.39
CA VAL A 195 11.87 -6.46 -1.11
C VAL A 195 11.44 -5.74 -2.39
N LEU A 196 12.41 -5.23 -3.16
CA LEU A 196 12.16 -4.50 -4.41
C LEU A 196 11.41 -5.37 -5.42
N LEU A 197 11.81 -6.65 -5.55
CA LEU A 197 11.13 -7.60 -6.42
C LEU A 197 9.70 -7.89 -5.95
N LEU A 198 9.47 -8.01 -4.64
CA LEU A 198 8.14 -8.22 -4.07
C LEU A 198 7.23 -7.02 -4.34
N LEU A 199 7.70 -5.80 -4.05
CA LEU A 199 6.98 -4.56 -4.31
C LEU A 199 6.66 -4.39 -5.80
N SER A 200 7.62 -4.67 -6.69
CA SER A 200 7.45 -4.49 -8.13
C SER A 200 6.58 -5.57 -8.78
N LYS A 201 6.87 -6.85 -8.53
CA LYS A 201 6.22 -7.98 -9.20
C LYS A 201 4.79 -8.20 -8.72
N TYR A 202 4.56 -8.08 -7.42
CA TYR A 202 3.23 -8.28 -6.83
C TYR A 202 2.49 -6.96 -6.59
N ARG A 203 3.06 -5.83 -7.05
CA ARG A 203 2.51 -4.47 -6.87
C ARG A 203 2.14 -4.19 -5.41
N LEU A 204 2.96 -4.70 -4.48
CA LEU A 204 2.75 -4.46 -3.07
C LEU A 204 3.10 -3.01 -2.73
N ARG A 205 2.29 -2.40 -1.88
CA ARG A 205 2.54 -1.04 -1.35
C ARG A 205 3.59 -1.05 -0.24
N ASN A 206 3.62 -2.14 0.51
CA ASN A 206 4.57 -2.40 1.58
C ASN A 206 4.84 -3.90 1.72
N VAL A 207 5.96 -4.25 2.36
CA VAL A 207 6.32 -5.63 2.69
C VAL A 207 6.51 -5.74 4.20
N PRO A 208 5.78 -6.62 4.90
CA PRO A 208 5.95 -6.84 6.33
C PRO A 208 7.25 -7.60 6.60
N VAL A 209 7.98 -7.17 7.62
CA VAL A 209 9.18 -7.84 8.14
C VAL A 209 8.80 -8.54 9.43
N VAL A 210 9.02 -9.85 9.48
CA VAL A 210 8.76 -10.69 10.65
C VAL A 210 10.09 -10.98 11.33
N GLU A 211 10.09 -10.99 12.66
CA GLU A 211 11.25 -11.38 13.47
C GLU A 211 11.76 -12.79 13.09
N SER A 212 13.08 -12.96 12.99
CA SER A 212 13.69 -14.27 12.73
C SER A 212 13.33 -15.26 13.83
N ASN A 213 12.71 -16.39 13.46
CA ASN A 213 12.13 -17.38 14.39
C ASN A 213 11.02 -16.84 15.31
N GLY A 214 10.58 -15.61 15.07
CA GLY A 214 9.54 -14.95 15.81
C GLY A 214 8.14 -15.24 15.28
N SER A 215 7.16 -14.73 16.02
CA SER A 215 5.75 -14.78 15.62
C SER A 215 5.20 -13.42 15.19
N HIS A 216 5.96 -12.35 15.37
CA HIS A 216 5.46 -10.98 15.29
C HIS A 216 6.09 -10.17 14.15
N ILE A 217 5.29 -9.28 13.56
CA ILE A 217 5.75 -8.32 12.55
C ILE A 217 6.45 -7.18 13.28
N GLN A 218 7.73 -6.98 13.01
CA GLN A 218 8.55 -5.95 13.65
C GLN A 218 8.63 -4.66 12.82
N ASN A 219 8.42 -4.75 11.50
CA ASN A 219 8.59 -3.61 10.61
C ASN A 219 7.75 -3.74 9.32
N PHE A 220 7.63 -2.64 8.58
CA PHE A 220 7.10 -2.57 7.21
C PHE A 220 8.07 -1.80 6.32
N ILE A 221 8.50 -2.42 5.22
CA ILE A 221 9.26 -1.71 4.19
C ILE A 221 8.29 -1.16 3.15
N THR A 222 8.18 0.17 3.11
CA THR A 222 7.35 0.90 2.13
C THR A 222 8.17 1.35 0.93
N GLN A 223 7.53 1.55 -0.23
CA GLN A 223 8.21 2.14 -1.39
C GLN A 223 8.88 3.50 -1.05
N THR A 224 8.19 4.33 -0.26
CA THR A 224 8.73 5.62 0.22
C THR A 224 9.96 5.43 1.10
N ALA A 225 9.98 4.44 2.00
CA ALA A 225 11.14 4.14 2.83
C ALA A 225 12.35 3.75 1.97
N ILE A 226 12.14 2.97 0.90
CA ILE A 226 13.20 2.62 -0.05
C ILE A 226 13.76 3.85 -0.75
N VAL A 227 12.90 4.71 -1.28
CA VAL A 227 13.31 5.94 -1.95
C VAL A 227 14.07 6.86 -1.00
N ARG A 228 13.60 7.03 0.24
CA ARG A 228 14.30 7.82 1.26
C ARG A 228 15.65 7.20 1.61
N GLY A 229 15.71 5.88 1.85
CA GLY A 229 16.96 5.18 2.11
C GLY A 229 17.96 5.30 0.96
N LEU A 230 17.50 5.39 -0.29
CA LEU A 230 18.36 5.68 -1.44
C LEU A 230 18.89 7.12 -1.45
N LEU A 231 18.05 8.10 -1.11
CA LEU A 231 18.51 9.49 -0.95
C LEU A 231 19.57 9.60 0.14
N ASP A 232 19.42 8.84 1.23
CA ASP A 232 20.39 8.78 2.33
C ASP A 232 21.69 8.03 1.96
N CYS A 233 21.72 7.32 0.82
CA CYS A 233 22.94 6.70 0.30
C CYS A 233 23.84 7.68 -0.47
N LYS A 234 23.42 8.93 -0.67
CA LYS A 234 24.24 9.98 -1.27
C LYS A 234 25.55 10.14 -0.49
N GLY A 235 26.70 10.08 -1.16
CA GLY A 235 28.01 10.14 -0.50
C GLY A 235 28.64 8.78 -0.18
N ARG A 236 27.99 7.65 -0.52
CA ARG A 236 28.60 6.32 -0.44
C ARG A 236 29.26 5.95 -1.76
N ASP A 237 30.46 5.38 -1.70
CA ASP A 237 31.28 5.03 -2.87
C ASP A 237 30.50 4.28 -3.97
N TRP A 238 29.66 3.31 -3.60
CA TRP A 238 28.86 2.54 -4.55
C TRP A 238 27.71 3.36 -5.18
N PHE A 239 27.09 4.26 -4.42
CA PHE A 239 25.99 5.09 -4.88
C PHE A 239 26.50 6.26 -5.74
N ASP A 240 27.62 6.86 -5.34
CA ASP A 240 28.29 7.93 -6.07
C ASP A 240 28.90 7.40 -7.38
N TYR A 241 29.47 6.19 -7.37
CA TYR A 241 29.88 5.49 -8.59
C TYR A 241 28.72 5.34 -9.58
N MET A 242 27.54 4.95 -9.10
CA MET A 242 26.35 4.81 -9.95
C MET A 242 25.77 6.14 -10.42
N TYR A 243 25.77 7.16 -9.57
CA TYR A 243 25.37 8.52 -9.93
C TYR A 243 26.22 9.04 -11.11
N ASN A 244 27.54 8.85 -11.03
CA ASN A 244 28.48 9.26 -12.08
C ASN A 244 28.34 8.46 -13.39
N LEU A 245 27.86 7.21 -13.33
CA LEU A 245 27.53 6.40 -14.51
C LEU A 245 26.26 6.86 -15.23
N SER A 246 25.35 7.54 -14.53
CA SER A 246 24.06 8.00 -15.09
C SER A 246 24.08 9.42 -15.67
N ALA A 247 25.20 10.14 -15.53
CA ALA A 247 25.38 11.52 -15.97
C ALA A 247 25.76 11.70 -17.46
N TRP A 248 25.50 10.69 -18.31
CA TRP A 248 25.85 10.68 -19.74
C TRP A 248 24.66 10.27 -20.60
#